data_AF-F4BJA6-F1
#
_entry.id   AF-F4BJA6-F1
#
_cell.length_a   1.000
_cell.length_b   1.000
_cell.length_c   1.000
_cell.angle_alpha   90.00
_cell.angle_beta   90.00
_cell.angle_gamma   90.00
#
_symmetry.space_group_name_H-M   'P 1'
#
loop_
_entity.id
_entity.type
_entity.pdbx_description
1 polymer ?
#
loop_
_entity_poly.entity_id
_entity_poly.type
_entity_poly.pdbx_seq_one_letter_code
_entity_poly.pdbx_strand_id
1 'polypeptide(L)'
;MLASCASKSEKLNELEQSQQKLEKEMTTIEKEADEAKQRAEKYEKLTEKYKNLLDKKEQELNQLQAAYAKLNNKNEAAAVAAKKAIQEKLIKAAQDSVHLQKRLKRYTKKADVYKEKSQQLNEQARQTQQSVDKTTQQIEEIKKEIGTEQGKTQ
;
A
#
# COMPACT_ATOMS: atom_id res chain seq x y z
N MET A 1 48.01 13.39 24.44
CA MET A 1 46.78 14.19 24.20
C MET A 1 46.44 14.30 22.72
N LEU A 2 47.35 14.74 21.83
CA LEU A 2 47.05 14.95 20.40
C LEU A 2 46.48 13.73 19.63
N ALA A 3 46.97 12.51 19.88
CA ALA A 3 46.48 11.30 19.22
C ALA A 3 45.02 10.92 19.62
N SER A 4 44.63 11.21 20.87
CA SER A 4 43.25 11.03 21.36
C SER A 4 42.30 12.00 20.65
N CYS A 5 42.69 13.28 20.57
CA CYS A 5 41.88 14.30 19.89
C CYS A 5 41.74 14.02 18.37
N ALA A 6 42.80 13.54 17.71
CA ALA A 6 42.74 13.16 16.29
C ALA A 6 41.75 12.00 16.05
N SER A 7 41.82 10.94 16.86
CA SER A 7 40.90 9.79 16.75
C SER A 7 39.43 10.17 17.03
N LYS A 8 39.18 11.08 17.97
CA LYS A 8 37.83 11.61 18.26
C LYS A 8 37.31 12.49 17.13
N SER A 9 38.18 13.25 16.47
CA SER A 9 37.82 14.08 15.31
C SER A 9 37.49 13.23 14.07
N GLU A 10 38.23 12.15 13.82
CA GLU A 10 37.94 11.20 12.74
C GLU A 10 36.59 10.52 12.96
N LYS A 11 36.37 10.00 14.17
CA LYS A 11 35.09 9.37 14.56
C LYS A 11 33.92 10.35 14.46
N LEU A 12 34.12 11.62 14.82
CA LEU A 12 33.09 12.65 14.68
C LEU A 12 32.69 12.86 13.22
N ASN A 13 33.67 12.98 12.32
CA ASN A 13 33.43 13.14 10.89
C ASN A 13 32.69 11.93 10.29
N GLU A 14 33.06 10.71 10.70
CA GLU A 14 32.36 9.48 10.27
C GLU A 14 30.89 9.46 10.72
N LEU A 15 30.61 9.86 11.97
CA LEU A 15 29.25 9.91 12.50
C LEU A 15 28.41 10.99 11.82
N GLU A 16 28.96 12.18 11.57
CA GLU A 16 28.27 13.26 10.85
C GLU A 16 27.95 12.85 9.40
N GLN A 17 28.86 12.16 8.72
CA GLN A 17 28.60 11.59 7.39
C GLN A 17 27.52 10.50 7.42
N SER A 18 27.56 9.63 8.44
CA SER A 18 26.55 8.58 8.64
C SER A 18 25.16 9.18 8.88
N GLN A 19 25.07 10.21 9.74
CA GLN A 19 23.83 10.93 10.03
C GLN A 19 23.22 11.51 8.75
N GLN A 20 24.00 12.24 7.94
CA GLN A 20 23.53 12.79 6.67
C GLN A 20 23.04 11.72 5.69
N LYS A 21 23.68 10.55 5.68
CA LYS A 21 23.25 9.42 4.83
C LYS A 21 21.90 8.87 5.31
N LEU A 22 21.74 8.66 6.62
CA LEU A 22 20.51 8.15 7.21
C LEU A 22 19.34 9.12 7.01
N GLU A 23 19.55 10.43 7.14
CA GLU A 23 18.52 11.45 6.89
C GLU A 23 18.02 11.45 5.43
N LYS A 24 18.94 11.28 4.46
CA LYS A 24 18.59 11.13 3.03
C LYS A 24 17.83 9.84 2.76
N GLU A 25 18.23 8.75 3.41
CA GLU A 25 17.55 7.46 3.31
C GLU A 25 16.13 7.56 3.88
N MET A 26 15.98 8.19 5.05
CA MET A 26 14.69 8.42 5.70
C MET A 26 13.70 9.18 4.80
N THR A 27 14.15 10.31 4.23
CA THR A 27 13.34 11.10 3.28
C THR A 27 12.87 10.25 2.09
N THR A 28 13.74 9.35 1.62
CA THR A 28 13.43 8.44 0.50
C THR A 28 12.38 7.41 0.91
N ILE A 29 12.56 6.78 2.07
CA ILE A 29 11.63 5.77 2.60
C ILE A 29 10.25 6.38 2.83
N GLU A 30 10.17 7.57 3.43
CA GLU A 30 8.91 8.28 3.69
C GLU A 30 8.15 8.54 2.38
N LYS A 31 8.86 9.04 1.35
CA LYS A 31 8.26 9.24 0.03
C LYS A 31 7.73 7.95 -0.57
N GLU A 32 8.50 6.86 -0.50
CA GLU A 32 8.04 5.56 -1.00
C GLU A 32 6.84 5.01 -0.20
N ALA A 33 6.80 5.25 1.12
CA ALA A 33 5.71 4.83 1.98
C ALA A 33 4.41 5.54 1.63
N ASP A 34 4.48 6.84 1.35
CA ASP A 34 3.37 7.66 0.89
C ASP A 34 2.89 7.25 -0.49
N GLU A 35 3.81 7.01 -1.44
CA GLU A 35 3.45 6.50 -2.77
C GLU A 35 2.75 5.13 -2.68
N ALA A 36 3.25 4.24 -1.82
CA ALA A 36 2.63 2.94 -1.57
C ALA A 36 1.22 3.09 -0.96
N LYS A 37 1.06 4.00 0.00
CA LYS A 37 -0.23 4.31 0.62
C LYS A 37 -1.24 4.83 -0.40
N GLN A 38 -0.87 5.81 -1.21
CA GLN A 38 -1.74 6.35 -2.26
C GLN A 38 -2.15 5.29 -3.28
N ARG A 39 -1.24 4.37 -3.64
CA ARG A 39 -1.57 3.24 -4.51
C ARG A 39 -2.52 2.26 -3.85
N ALA A 40 -2.35 1.96 -2.56
CA ALA A 40 -3.27 1.12 -1.79
C ALA A 40 -4.69 1.72 -1.81
N GLU A 41 -4.83 3.00 -1.45
CA GLU A 41 -6.13 3.71 -1.45
C GLU A 41 -6.79 3.71 -2.83
N LYS A 42 -6.02 3.89 -3.90
CA LYS A 42 -6.54 3.81 -5.28
C LYS A 42 -7.09 2.42 -5.59
N TYR A 43 -6.41 1.36 -5.17
CA TYR A 43 -6.88 0.00 -5.37
C TYR A 43 -8.05 -0.38 -4.45
N GLU A 44 -8.13 0.18 -3.24
CA GLU A 44 -9.30 0.04 -2.36
C GLU A 44 -10.54 0.68 -3.01
N LYS A 45 -10.42 1.90 -3.55
CA LYS A 45 -11.51 2.55 -4.31
C LYS A 45 -11.97 1.72 -5.52
N LEU A 46 -11.02 1.11 -6.24
CA LEU A 46 -11.36 0.21 -7.35
C LEU A 46 -12.05 -1.07 -6.84
N THR A 47 -11.56 -1.65 -5.75
CA THR A 47 -12.16 -2.82 -5.09
C THR A 47 -13.62 -2.54 -4.74
N GLU A 48 -13.88 -1.43 -4.07
CA GLU A 48 -15.23 -1.00 -3.71
C GLU A 48 -16.11 -0.77 -4.95
N LYS A 49 -15.57 -0.14 -5.99
CA LYS A 49 -16.29 0.02 -7.27
C LYS A 49 -16.71 -1.33 -7.86
N TYR A 50 -15.81 -2.31 -7.91
CA TYR A 50 -16.11 -3.62 -8.50
C TYR A 50 -17.04 -4.47 -7.63
N LYS A 51 -16.98 -4.31 -6.30
CA LYS A 51 -17.95 -4.90 -5.38
C LYS A 51 -19.37 -4.39 -5.66
N ASN A 52 -19.54 -3.06 -5.72
CA ASN A 52 -20.82 -2.44 -6.05
C ASN A 52 -21.35 -2.84 -7.45
N LEU A 53 -20.46 -3.03 -8.43
CA LEU A 53 -20.86 -3.53 -9.75
C LEU A 53 -21.33 -4.98 -9.72
N LEU A 54 -20.73 -5.82 -8.88
CA LEU A 54 -21.15 -7.21 -8.68
C LEU A 54 -22.52 -7.28 -8.02
N ASP A 55 -22.75 -6.51 -6.96
CA ASP A 55 -24.03 -6.48 -6.26
C ASP A 55 -25.18 -6.08 -7.21
N LYS A 56 -24.95 -5.06 -8.06
CA LYS A 56 -25.90 -4.67 -9.12
C LYS A 56 -26.12 -5.78 -10.15
N LYS A 57 -25.07 -6.50 -10.53
CA LYS A 57 -25.18 -7.60 -11.49
C LYS A 57 -25.91 -8.81 -10.91
N GLU A 58 -25.75 -9.07 -9.62
CA GLU A 58 -26.49 -10.12 -8.91
C GLU A 58 -27.99 -9.80 -8.89
N GLN A 59 -28.36 -8.55 -8.63
CA GLN A 59 -29.76 -8.10 -8.72
C GLN A 59 -30.33 -8.28 -10.14
N GLU A 60 -29.58 -7.90 -11.19
CA GLU A 60 -29.99 -8.10 -12.59
C GLU A 60 -30.18 -9.59 -12.92
N LEU A 61 -29.26 -10.46 -12.48
CA LEU A 61 -29.36 -11.90 -12.66
C LEU A 61 -30.61 -12.47 -11.99
N ASN A 62 -30.89 -12.08 -10.74
CA ASN A 62 -32.06 -12.52 -10.01
C ASN A 62 -33.37 -12.10 -10.71
N GLN A 63 -33.42 -10.88 -11.26
CA GLN A 63 -34.57 -10.41 -12.04
C GLN A 63 -34.76 -11.21 -13.33
N LEU A 64 -33.67 -11.49 -14.06
CA LEU A 64 -33.72 -12.28 -15.29
C LEU A 64 -34.13 -13.74 -15.01
N GLN A 65 -33.62 -14.34 -13.93
CA GLN A 65 -34.01 -15.69 -13.50
C GLN A 65 -35.50 -15.75 -13.12
N ALA A 66 -36.00 -14.76 -12.38
CA ALA A 66 -37.42 -14.67 -12.04
C ALA A 66 -38.30 -14.49 -13.29
N ALA A 67 -37.86 -13.66 -14.25
CA ALA A 67 -38.57 -13.48 -15.52
C ALA A 67 -38.58 -14.77 -16.37
N TYR A 68 -37.46 -15.50 -16.41
CA TYR A 68 -37.37 -16.79 -17.09
C TYR A 68 -38.33 -17.82 -16.47
N ALA A 69 -38.34 -17.92 -15.14
CA ALA A 69 -39.20 -18.85 -14.40
C ALA A 69 -40.70 -18.60 -14.66
N LYS A 70 -41.12 -17.32 -14.73
CA LYS A 70 -42.51 -16.94 -15.07
C LYS A 70 -42.96 -17.40 -16.45
N LEU A 71 -42.03 -17.62 -17.36
CA LEU A 71 -42.32 -18.10 -18.71
C LEU A 71 -42.24 -19.63 -18.81
N ASN A 72 -41.66 -20.33 -17.83
CA ASN A 72 -41.28 -21.75 -17.95
C ASN A 72 -42.44 -22.67 -18.38
N ASN A 73 -43.66 -22.37 -17.93
CA ASN A 73 -44.87 -23.17 -18.23
C ASN A 73 -45.70 -22.63 -19.41
N LYS A 74 -45.22 -21.61 -20.14
CA LYS A 74 -45.87 -21.05 -21.33
C LYS A 74 -45.18 -21.57 -22.59
N ASN A 75 -45.95 -22.20 -23.48
CA ASN A 75 -45.46 -22.84 -24.72
C ASN A 75 -45.88 -22.13 -26.01
N GLU A 76 -46.56 -21.00 -25.91
CA GLU A 76 -46.86 -20.15 -27.07
C GLU A 76 -45.56 -19.62 -27.69
N ALA A 77 -45.55 -19.43 -29.02
CA ALA A 77 -44.35 -19.03 -29.77
C ALA A 77 -43.68 -17.74 -29.22
N ALA A 78 -44.49 -16.78 -28.76
CA ALA A 78 -44.00 -15.56 -28.11
C ALA A 78 -43.26 -15.83 -26.79
N ALA A 79 -43.73 -16.81 -25.99
CA ALA A 79 -43.08 -17.21 -24.75
C ALA A 79 -41.76 -17.94 -25.01
N VAL A 80 -41.69 -18.78 -26.06
CA VAL A 80 -40.45 -19.47 -26.47
C VAL A 80 -39.38 -18.46 -26.92
N ALA A 81 -39.76 -17.48 -27.75
CA ALA A 81 -38.85 -16.41 -28.18
C ALA A 81 -38.35 -15.57 -27.00
N ALA A 82 -39.23 -15.19 -26.08
CA ALA A 82 -38.88 -14.44 -24.88
C ALA A 82 -37.95 -15.23 -23.94
N LYS A 83 -38.17 -16.54 -23.75
CA LYS A 83 -37.25 -17.42 -23.00
C LYS A 83 -35.84 -17.40 -23.58
N LYS A 84 -35.71 -17.54 -24.90
CA LYS A 84 -34.41 -17.54 -25.57
C LYS A 84 -33.68 -16.21 -25.38
N ALA A 85 -34.38 -15.09 -25.54
CA ALA A 85 -33.81 -13.76 -25.30
C ALA A 85 -33.35 -13.55 -23.85
N ILE A 86 -34.11 -14.05 -22.86
CA ILE A 86 -33.71 -13.97 -21.45
C ILE A 86 -32.51 -14.89 -21.18
N GLN A 87 -32.46 -16.08 -21.78
CA GLN A 87 -31.35 -17.01 -21.64
C GLN A 87 -30.04 -16.43 -22.18
N GLU A 88 -30.06 -15.75 -23.33
CA GLU A 88 -28.90 -15.04 -23.87
C GLU A 88 -28.42 -13.93 -22.92
N LYS A 89 -29.35 -13.17 -22.33
CA LYS A 89 -29.02 -12.15 -21.32
C LYS A 89 -28.42 -12.77 -20.05
N LEU A 90 -28.95 -13.89 -19.58
CA LEU A 90 -28.42 -14.62 -18.42
C LEU A 90 -26.99 -15.10 -18.66
N ILE A 91 -26.70 -15.66 -19.84
CA ILE A 91 -25.35 -16.11 -20.21
C ILE A 91 -24.39 -14.91 -20.21
N LYS A 92 -24.77 -13.81 -20.86
CA LYS A 92 -23.94 -12.60 -20.91
C LYS A 92 -23.70 -12.02 -19.51
N ALA A 93 -24.73 -11.91 -18.69
CA ALA A 93 -24.63 -11.40 -17.33
C ALA A 93 -23.76 -12.32 -16.43
N ALA A 94 -23.81 -13.64 -16.62
CA ALA A 94 -22.94 -14.58 -15.92
C ALA A 94 -21.47 -14.40 -16.33
N GLN A 95 -21.18 -14.24 -17.63
CA GLN A 95 -19.83 -13.94 -18.12
C GLN A 95 -19.30 -12.62 -17.56
N ASP A 96 -20.11 -11.56 -17.59
CA ASP A 96 -19.78 -10.26 -17.02
C ASP A 96 -19.47 -10.38 -15.51
N SER A 97 -20.27 -11.13 -14.76
CA SER A 97 -20.05 -11.39 -13.33
C SER A 97 -18.70 -12.05 -13.06
N VAL A 98 -18.33 -13.07 -13.84
CA VAL A 98 -17.02 -13.72 -13.74
C VAL A 98 -15.88 -12.72 -14.01
N HIS A 99 -16.04 -11.84 -15.00
CA HIS A 99 -15.05 -10.80 -15.28
C HIS A 99 -14.92 -9.79 -14.14
N LEU A 100 -16.03 -9.35 -13.56
CA LEU A 100 -16.06 -8.43 -12.43
C LEU A 100 -15.44 -9.07 -11.18
N GLN A 101 -15.73 -10.34 -10.88
CA GLN A 101 -15.12 -11.10 -9.78
C GLN A 101 -13.60 -11.20 -9.93
N LYS A 102 -13.11 -11.50 -11.15
CA LYS A 102 -11.67 -11.53 -11.44
C LYS A 102 -11.01 -10.17 -11.21
N ARG A 103 -11.67 -9.08 -11.60
CA ARG A 103 -11.17 -7.71 -11.38
C ARG A 103 -11.19 -7.35 -9.91
N LEU A 104 -12.27 -7.65 -9.19
CA LEU A 104 -12.38 -7.46 -7.75
C LEU A 104 -11.21 -8.13 -7.04
N LYS A 105 -11.04 -9.45 -7.22
CA LYS A 105 -9.94 -10.23 -6.63
C LYS A 105 -8.56 -9.63 -6.92
N ARG A 106 -8.34 -9.18 -8.17
CA ARG A 106 -7.07 -8.55 -8.57
C ARG A 106 -6.83 -7.24 -7.82
N TYR A 107 -7.83 -6.38 -7.70
CA TYR A 107 -7.67 -5.09 -7.05
C TYR A 107 -7.59 -5.20 -5.53
N THR A 108 -8.33 -6.13 -4.91
CA THR A 108 -8.17 -6.47 -3.49
C THR A 108 -6.73 -6.90 -3.21
N LYS A 109 -6.20 -7.87 -3.95
CA LYS A 109 -4.80 -8.33 -3.78
C LYS A 109 -3.80 -7.19 -3.94
N LYS A 110 -4.02 -6.29 -4.90
CA LYS A 110 -3.13 -5.14 -5.09
C LYS A 110 -3.22 -4.13 -3.94
N ALA A 111 -4.41 -3.86 -3.43
CA ALA A 111 -4.60 -3.00 -2.27
C ALA A 111 -3.81 -3.56 -1.07
N ASP A 112 -3.98 -4.85 -0.79
CA ASP A 112 -3.31 -5.53 0.32
C ASP A 112 -1.78 -5.45 0.21
N VAL A 113 -1.23 -5.77 -0.97
CA VAL A 113 0.23 -5.71 -1.22
C VAL A 113 0.78 -4.30 -1.00
N TYR A 114 0.10 -3.27 -1.48
CA TYR A 114 0.58 -1.90 -1.31
C TYR A 114 0.40 -1.37 0.11
N LYS A 115 -0.63 -1.84 0.82
CA LYS A 115 -0.86 -1.54 2.23
C LYS A 115 0.22 -2.16 3.10
N GLU A 116 0.55 -3.43 2.88
CA GLU A 116 1.65 -4.11 3.55
C GLU A 116 2.99 -3.42 3.24
N LYS A 117 3.26 -3.09 1.98
CA LYS A 117 4.47 -2.34 1.60
C LYS A 117 4.57 -1.00 2.34
N SER A 118 3.49 -0.23 2.41
CA SER A 118 3.48 1.04 3.14
C SER A 118 3.76 0.85 4.63
N GLN A 119 3.18 -0.18 5.26
CA GLN A 119 3.44 -0.51 6.66
C GLN A 119 4.90 -0.88 6.92
N GLN A 120 5.50 -1.71 6.05
CA GLN A 120 6.91 -2.10 6.15
C GLN A 120 7.83 -0.89 6.01
N LEU A 121 7.57 -0.01 5.05
CA LEU A 121 8.36 1.22 4.86
C LEU A 121 8.20 2.19 6.04
N ASN A 122 7.01 2.32 6.61
CA ASN A 122 6.82 3.14 7.81
C ASN A 122 7.61 2.60 9.01
N GLU A 123 7.66 1.28 9.18
CA GLU A 123 8.47 0.67 10.25
C GLU A 123 9.97 0.86 9.98
N GLN A 124 10.40 0.74 8.73
CA GLN A 124 11.78 1.02 8.33
C GLN A 124 12.14 2.49 8.61
N ALA A 125 11.27 3.45 8.26
CA ALA A 125 11.48 4.87 8.56
C ALA A 125 11.62 5.11 10.06
N ARG A 126 10.79 4.45 10.88
CA ARG A 126 10.86 4.52 12.35
C ARG A 126 12.20 4.02 12.88
N GLN A 127 12.71 2.91 12.35
CA GLN A 127 14.01 2.35 12.74
C GLN A 127 15.18 3.23 12.28
N THR A 128 15.08 3.84 11.10
CA THR A 128 16.06 4.81 10.60
C THR A 128 16.09 6.05 11.47
N GLN A 129 14.93 6.60 11.86
CA GLN A 129 14.85 7.74 12.79
C GLN A 129 15.52 7.43 14.12
N GLN A 130 15.26 6.24 14.70
CA GLN A 130 15.93 5.82 15.93
C GLN A 130 17.47 5.76 15.78
N SER A 131 17.95 5.38 14.59
CA SER A 131 19.38 5.34 14.30
C SER A 131 19.97 6.75 14.15
N VAL A 132 19.23 7.69 13.57
CA VAL A 132 19.58 9.12 13.51
C VAL A 132 19.67 9.70 14.91
N ASP A 133 18.68 9.44 15.77
CA ASP A 133 18.64 9.95 17.15
C ASP A 133 19.85 9.44 17.95
N LYS A 134 20.15 8.14 17.84
CA LYS A 134 21.32 7.54 18.49
C LYS A 134 22.63 8.12 17.98
N THR A 135 22.77 8.32 16.67
CA THR A 135 23.97 8.93 16.05
C THR A 135 24.13 10.38 16.53
N THR A 136 23.02 11.13 16.63
CA THR A 136 22.99 12.50 17.14
C THR A 136 23.50 12.57 18.57
N GLN A 137 23.01 11.68 19.45
CA GLN A 137 23.47 11.60 20.84
C GLN A 137 24.98 11.31 20.93
N GLN A 138 25.50 10.37 20.12
CA GLN A 138 26.92 10.06 20.09
C GLN A 138 27.79 11.23 19.61
N ILE A 139 27.31 11.98 18.61
CA ILE A 139 27.96 13.21 18.13
C ILE A 139 28.04 14.24 19.27
N GLU A 140 26.95 14.46 20.00
CA GLU A 140 26.90 15.39 21.13
C GLU A 140 27.85 15.00 22.26
N GLU A 141 27.92 13.71 22.60
CA GLU A 141 28.85 13.19 23.61
C GLU A 141 30.31 13.44 23.20
N ILE A 142 30.69 13.10 21.97
CA ILE A 142 32.06 13.33 21.46
C ILE A 142 32.39 14.83 21.44
N LYS A 143 31.45 15.68 21.01
CA LYS A 143 31.64 17.15 21.01
C LYS A 143 31.86 17.68 22.43
N LYS A 144 31.11 17.20 23.42
CA LYS A 144 31.30 17.54 24.84
C LYS A 144 32.68 17.10 25.32
N GLU A 145 33.08 15.86 25.06
CA GLU A 145 34.38 15.33 25.45
C GLU A 145 35.55 16.15 24.91
N ILE A 146 35.53 16.47 23.60
CA ILE A 146 36.54 17.32 22.96
C ILE A 146 36.60 18.71 23.63
N GLY A 147 35.44 19.33 23.89
CA GLY A 147 35.36 20.63 24.56
C GLY A 147 35.91 20.62 26.00
N THR A 148 35.63 19.56 26.77
CA THR A 148 36.20 19.38 28.12
C THR A 148 37.70 19.07 28.13
N GLU A 149 38.24 18.43 27.09
CA GLU A 149 39.68 18.19 26.98
C GLU A 149 40.45 19.48 26.65
N GLN A 150 39.89 20.36 25.82
CA GLN A 150 40.50 21.66 25.50
C GLN A 150 40.54 22.63 26.70
N GLY A 151 39.54 22.58 27.58
CA GLY A 151 39.48 23.41 28.79
C GLY A 151 40.36 22.97 29.97
N LYS A 152 40.91 21.74 29.94
CA LYS A 152 41.82 21.21 30.99
C LYS A 152 43.31 21.40 30.68
N THR A 153 43.63 22.00 29.53
CA THR A 153 45.00 22.28 29.07
C THR A 153 45.45 23.74 29.27
N GLN A 154 44.65 24.57 29.95
CA GLN A 154 45.04 25.89 30.47
C GLN A 154 45.27 25.81 31.98
#